data_AF-A0A6I4W071-F1
#
_entry.id   AF-A0A6I4W071-F1
#
_cell.length_a   1.000
_cell.length_b   1.000
_cell.length_c   1.000
_cell.angle_alpha   90.00
_cell.angle_beta   90.00
_cell.angle_gamma   90.00
#
_symmetry.space_group_name_H-M   'P 1'
#
loop_
_entity.id
_entity.type
_entity.pdbx_description
1 polymer ?
#
loop_
_entity_poly.entity_id
_entity_poly.type
_entity_poly.pdbx_seq_one_letter_code
_entity_poly.pdbx_strand_id
1 'polypeptide(L)'
;MVLTLRRITADQEITSQQTSVLGSLEDGPRRMTDLAAEHGVRLPTMTAQVNRLERDGRVVRGRDAADARVVTVELTPHGRDGLRAARERRVALLAERVAALPAADRDALAAALPALGRLFTP
;
A
#
# COMPACT_ATOMS: atom_id res chain seq x y z
N MET A 1 -11.05 1.33 15.82
CA MET A 1 -11.20 1.12 14.36
C MET A 1 -9.89 0.74 13.64
N VAL A 2 -8.76 1.42 13.88
CA VAL A 2 -7.47 1.12 13.18
C VAL A 2 -6.97 -0.33 13.41
N LEU A 3 -7.18 -0.88 14.61
CA LEU A 3 -6.79 -2.27 14.93
C LEU A 3 -7.61 -3.33 14.15
N THR A 4 -8.88 -3.07 13.85
CA THR A 4 -9.75 -4.02 13.12
C THR A 4 -9.31 -4.17 11.67
N LEU A 5 -8.88 -3.07 11.04
CA LEU A 5 -8.28 -3.07 9.69
C LEU A 5 -6.92 -3.74 9.64
N ARG A 6 -6.15 -3.71 10.73
CA ARG A 6 -4.83 -4.36 10.83
C ARG A 6 -4.93 -5.89 10.95
N ARG A 7 -6.00 -6.38 11.58
CA ARG A 7 -6.28 -7.82 11.73
C ARG A 7 -6.67 -8.48 10.41
N ILE A 8 -7.23 -7.72 9.47
CA ILE A 8 -7.53 -8.14 8.08
C ILE A 8 -6.24 -8.42 7.29
N THR A 9 -5.09 -7.86 7.70
CA THR A 9 -3.80 -8.03 7.00
C THR A 9 -2.81 -8.98 7.68
N ALA A 10 -3.21 -9.66 8.76
CA ALA A 10 -2.29 -10.47 9.57
C ALA A 10 -1.82 -11.76 8.87
N ASP A 11 -2.54 -12.22 7.86
CA ASP A 11 -2.25 -13.45 7.10
C ASP A 11 -1.76 -13.15 5.68
N GLN A 12 -0.98 -12.08 5.53
CA GLN A 12 -0.47 -11.61 4.25
C GLN A 12 1.06 -11.75 4.21
N GLU A 13 1.60 -12.26 3.10
CA GLU A 13 3.04 -12.24 2.82
C GLU A 13 3.64 -10.82 2.85
N ILE A 14 2.81 -9.79 2.65
CA ILE A 14 3.21 -8.39 2.60
C ILE A 14 2.48 -7.64 3.72
N THR A 15 3.25 -7.01 4.60
CA THR A 15 2.70 -6.21 5.71
C THR A 15 1.98 -4.96 5.19
N SER A 16 1.03 -4.41 5.97
CA SER A 16 0.28 -3.20 5.55
C SER A 16 1.20 -2.02 5.21
N GLN A 17 2.32 -1.88 5.92
CA GLN A 17 3.32 -0.85 5.65
C GLN A 17 4.04 -1.07 4.31
N GLN A 18 4.44 -2.32 4.03
CA GLN A 18 5.05 -2.67 2.74
C GLN A 18 4.06 -2.46 1.58
N THR A 19 2.79 -2.85 1.75
CA THR A 19 1.74 -2.60 0.74
C THR A 19 1.54 -1.11 0.48
N SER A 20 1.61 -0.27 1.52
CA SER A 20 1.56 1.19 1.37
C SER A 20 2.71 1.71 0.52
N VAL A 21 3.94 1.32 0.85
CA VAL A 21 5.14 1.73 0.10
C VAL A 21 5.10 1.26 -1.35
N LEU A 22 4.70 0.01 -1.59
CA LEU A 22 4.54 -0.52 -2.95
C LEU A 22 3.46 0.24 -3.73
N GLY A 23 2.37 0.64 -3.06
CA GLY A 23 1.29 1.45 -3.66
C GLY A 23 1.76 2.80 -4.18
N SER A 24 2.64 3.50 -3.46
CA SER A 24 3.21 4.79 -3.88
C SER A 24 4.07 4.72 -5.15
N LEU A 25 4.41 3.51 -5.61
CA LEU A 25 5.27 3.24 -6.77
C LEU A 25 4.48 2.75 -7.99
N GLU A 26 3.15 2.67 -7.92
CA GLU A 26 2.31 2.18 -9.03
C GLU A 26 2.39 3.08 -10.27
N ASP A 27 2.50 4.39 -10.07
CA ASP A 27 2.56 5.38 -11.14
C ASP A 27 3.98 5.57 -11.71
N GLY A 28 4.97 4.83 -11.20
CA GLY A 28 6.33 4.81 -11.70
C GLY A 28 7.41 5.02 -10.63
N PRO A 29 8.68 5.21 -11.07
CA PRO A 29 9.81 5.40 -10.18
C PRO A 29 9.65 6.63 -9.28
N ARG A 30 9.99 6.50 -7.99
CA ARG A 30 9.96 7.60 -7.02
C ARG A 30 11.33 7.81 -6.39
N ARG A 31 11.66 9.05 -6.04
CA ARG A 31 12.88 9.36 -5.26
C ARG A 31 12.71 8.88 -3.82
N MET A 32 13.79 8.38 -3.22
CA MET A 32 13.76 7.91 -1.83
C MET A 32 13.35 9.01 -0.83
N THR A 33 13.69 10.27 -1.11
CA THR A 33 13.32 11.43 -0.28
C THR A 33 11.82 11.71 -0.33
N ASP A 34 11.22 11.63 -1.51
CA ASP A 34 9.81 11.93 -1.72
C ASP A 34 8.95 10.83 -1.10
N LEU A 35 9.39 9.57 -1.26
CA LEU A 35 8.77 8.42 -0.62
C LEU A 35 8.85 8.53 0.92
N ALA A 36 9.99 8.95 1.47
CA ALA A 36 10.11 9.15 2.91
C ALA A 36 9.15 10.25 3.43
N ALA A 37 9.05 11.36 2.70
CA ALA A 37 8.16 12.47 3.03
C ALA A 37 6.68 12.07 2.96
N GLU A 38 6.26 11.39 1.89
CA GLU A 38 4.89 10.90 1.70
C GLU A 38 4.45 9.96 2.84
N HIS A 39 5.36 9.10 3.31
CA HIS A 39 5.07 8.15 4.39
C HIS A 39 5.33 8.72 5.79
N GLY A 40 5.71 10.00 5.90
CA GLY A 40 5.96 10.67 7.18
C GLY A 40 7.11 10.06 8.00
N VAL A 41 8.09 9.45 7.34
CA VAL A 41 9.24 8.81 7.99
C VAL A 41 10.56 9.47 7.58
N ARG A 42 11.60 9.26 8.40
CA ARG A 42 12.95 9.69 8.05
C ARG A 42 13.56 8.79 6.97
N LEU A 43 14.45 9.35 6.16
CA LEU A 43 15.13 8.64 5.07
C LEU A 43 15.78 7.31 5.50
N PRO A 44 16.50 7.19 6.64
CA PRO A 44 17.06 5.90 7.07
C PRO A 44 16.01 4.82 7.31
N THR A 45 14.83 5.19 7.82
CA THR A 45 13.69 4.28 8.01
C THR A 45 13.15 3.81 6.67
N MET A 46 12.98 4.73 5.72
CA MET A 46 12.55 4.39 4.36
C MET A 46 13.57 3.49 3.66
N THR A 47 14.87 3.78 3.78
CA THR A 47 15.94 2.93 3.25
C THR A 47 15.88 1.52 3.81
N ALA A 48 15.64 1.35 5.12
CA ALA A 48 15.48 0.03 5.72
C ALA A 48 14.24 -0.72 5.22
N GLN A 49 13.12 -0.01 4.94
CA GLN A 49 11.93 -0.61 4.34
C GLN A 49 12.19 -1.04 2.90
N VAL A 50 12.77 -0.17 2.07
CA VAL A 50 13.12 -0.47 0.68
C VAL A 50 14.16 -1.59 0.57
N ASN A 51 15.15 -1.64 1.47
CA ASN A 51 16.12 -2.75 1.52
C ASN A 51 15.44 -4.11 1.71
N ARG A 52 14.37 -4.18 2.52
CA ARG A 52 13.60 -5.42 2.67
C ARG A 52 12.88 -5.78 1.38
N LEU A 53 12.15 -4.82 0.80
CA LEU A 53 11.41 -5.02 -0.45
C LEU A 53 12.32 -5.41 -1.63
N GLU A 54 13.52 -4.84 -1.71
CA GLU A 54 14.51 -5.15 -2.74
C GLU A 54 15.07 -6.56 -2.55
N ARG A 55 15.40 -6.95 -1.31
CA ARG A 55 15.81 -8.32 -0.99
C ARG A 55 14.73 -9.35 -1.31
N ASP A 56 13.47 -8.99 -1.15
CA ASP A 56 12.33 -9.83 -1.48
C ASP A 56 11.97 -9.77 -2.98
N GLY A 57 12.77 -9.09 -3.81
CA GLY A 57 12.59 -8.99 -5.26
C GLY A 57 11.37 -8.17 -5.71
N ARG A 58 10.78 -7.36 -4.82
CA ARG A 58 9.55 -6.59 -5.09
C ARG A 58 9.83 -5.21 -5.68
N VAL A 59 11.01 -4.65 -5.43
CA VAL A 59 11.43 -3.35 -5.98
C VAL A 59 12.85 -3.43 -6.50
N VAL A 60 13.22 -2.49 -7.36
CA VAL A 60 14.59 -2.27 -7.81
C VAL A 60 14.95 -0.80 -7.64
N ARG A 61 16.23 -0.53 -7.34
CA ARG A 61 16.77 0.82 -7.29
C ARG A 61 17.32 1.26 -8.63
N GLY A 62 17.05 2.51 -8.96
CA GLY A 62 17.59 3.18 -10.13
C GLY A 62 18.29 4.49 -9.77
N ARG A 63 18.62 5.24 -10.81
CA ARG A 63 19.07 6.62 -10.72
C ARG A 63 18.05 7.53 -11.38
N ASP A 64 17.91 8.74 -10.85
CA ASP A 64 17.07 9.75 -11.47
C ASP A 64 17.64 10.18 -12.83
N ALA A 65 16.78 10.39 -13.82
CA ALA A 65 17.19 10.74 -15.18
C ALA A 65 17.80 12.15 -15.27
N ALA A 66 17.43 13.07 -14.37
CA ALA A 66 17.93 14.44 -14.33
C ALA A 66 19.16 14.61 -13.42
N ASP A 67 19.29 13.80 -12.36
CA ASP A 67 20.48 13.80 -11.49
C ASP A 67 20.85 12.38 -11.05
N ALA A 68 21.91 11.81 -11.64
CA ALA A 68 22.37 10.45 -11.35
C ALA A 68 22.82 10.23 -9.90
N ARG A 69 23.00 11.29 -9.09
CA ARG A 69 23.29 11.17 -7.65
C ARG A 69 22.04 10.79 -6.85
N VAL A 70 20.85 11.09 -7.38
CA VAL A 70 19.58 10.79 -6.74
C VAL A 70 19.23 9.32 -6.95
N VAL A 71 18.85 8.64 -5.87
CA VAL A 71 18.40 7.26 -5.89
C VAL A 71 16.88 7.23 -6.05
N THR A 72 16.43 6.49 -7.05
CA THR A 72 15.02 6.19 -7.28
C THR A 72 14.73 4.73 -6.94
N VAL A 73 13.46 4.42 -6.71
CA VAL A 73 12.95 3.07 -6.50
C VAL A 73 11.70 2.88 -7.33
N GLU A 74 11.55 1.70 -7.93
CA GLU A 74 10.40 1.33 -8.74
C GLU A 74 9.97 -0.12 -8.49
N LEU A 75 8.73 -0.46 -8.84
CA LEU A 75 8.21 -1.83 -8.74
C LEU A 75 8.82 -2.74 -9.79
N THR A 76 9.23 -3.93 -9.36
CA THR A 76 9.45 -5.05 -10.29
C THR A 76 8.10 -5.63 -10.73
N PRO A 77 8.07 -6.49 -11.78
CA PRO A 77 6.86 -7.26 -12.10
C PRO A 77 6.36 -8.08 -10.89
N HIS A 78 7.27 -8.73 -10.16
CA HIS A 78 6.93 -9.47 -8.94
C HIS A 78 6.34 -8.57 -7.84
N GLY A 79 6.83 -7.34 -7.71
CA GLY A 79 6.27 -6.31 -6.83
C GLY A 79 4.82 -5.96 -7.18
N ARG A 80 4.56 -5.69 -8.47
CA ARG A 80 3.21 -5.38 -8.98
C ARG A 80 2.23 -6.53 -8.75
N ASP A 81 2.62 -7.75 -9.08
CA ASP A 81 1.77 -8.92 -8.88
C ASP A 81 1.46 -9.17 -7.39
N GLY A 82 2.47 -8.99 -6.53
CA GLY A 82 2.30 -9.08 -5.07
C GLY A 82 1.34 -8.04 -4.52
N LEU A 83 1.47 -6.79 -4.96
CA LEU A 83 0.60 -5.69 -4.56
C LEU A 83 -0.85 -5.95 -4.99
N ARG A 84 -1.06 -6.39 -6.24
CA ARG A 84 -2.39 -6.76 -6.76
C ARG A 84 -3.00 -7.89 -5.93
N ALA A 85 -2.27 -8.98 -5.73
CA ALA A 85 -2.74 -10.13 -4.95
C ALA A 85 -3.06 -9.76 -3.49
N ALA A 86 -2.27 -8.89 -2.86
CA ALA A 86 -2.53 -8.40 -1.52
C ALA A 86 -3.82 -7.55 -1.46
N ARG A 87 -4.09 -6.73 -2.47
CA ARG A 87 -5.33 -5.95 -2.59
C ARG A 87 -6.54 -6.86 -2.79
N GLU A 88 -6.46 -7.83 -3.70
CA GLU A 88 -7.53 -8.79 -3.97
C GLU A 88 -7.90 -9.59 -2.72
N ARG A 89 -6.92 -10.14 -2.00
CA ARG A 89 -7.17 -10.85 -0.74
C ARG A 89 -7.83 -9.96 0.31
N ARG A 90 -7.40 -8.70 0.41
CA ARG A 90 -8.00 -7.74 1.36
C ARG A 90 -9.45 -7.42 1.00
N VAL A 91 -9.76 -7.25 -0.29
CA VAL A 91 -11.12 -7.03 -0.79
C VAL A 91 -11.99 -8.26 -0.52
N ALA A 92 -11.50 -9.46 -0.85
CA ALA A 92 -12.22 -10.72 -0.62
C ALA A 92 -12.58 -10.91 0.87
N LEU A 93 -11.59 -10.72 1.76
CA LEU A 93 -11.82 -10.84 3.20
C LEU A 93 -12.83 -9.80 3.71
N LEU A 94 -12.76 -8.56 3.23
CA LEU A 94 -13.74 -7.54 3.61
C LEU A 94 -15.14 -7.86 3.08
N ALA A 95 -15.25 -8.34 1.85
CA ALA A 95 -16.51 -8.73 1.23
C ALA A 95 -17.19 -9.86 2.01
N GLU A 96 -16.44 -10.90 2.42
CA GLU A 96 -16.96 -11.97 3.28
C GLU A 96 -17.52 -11.43 4.60
N ARG A 97 -16.80 -10.50 5.24
CA ARG A 97 -17.26 -9.90 6.51
C ARG A 97 -18.48 -9.03 6.34
N VAL A 98 -18.56 -8.25 5.27
CA VAL A 98 -19.74 -7.43 4.96
C VAL A 98 -20.94 -8.33 4.63
N ALA A 99 -20.74 -9.42 3.88
CA ALA A 99 -21.80 -10.36 3.54
C ALA A 99 -22.42 -11.03 4.79
N ALA A 100 -21.60 -11.27 5.82
CA ALA A 100 -22.05 -11.84 7.10
C ALA A 100 -22.83 -10.85 8.00
N LEU A 101 -22.91 -9.56 7.65
CA LEU A 101 -23.66 -8.58 8.43
C LEU A 101 -25.17 -8.70 8.17
N PRO A 102 -26.02 -8.32 9.15
CA PRO A 102 -27.44 -8.08 8.94
C PRO A 102 -27.70 -7.10 7.78
N ALA A 103 -28.84 -7.25 7.11
CA ALA A 103 -29.20 -6.38 5.97
C ALA A 103 -29.17 -4.89 6.33
N ALA A 104 -29.74 -4.52 7.49
CA ALA A 104 -29.75 -3.13 7.96
C ALA A 104 -28.34 -2.52 8.13
N ASP A 105 -27.37 -3.31 8.60
CA ASP A 105 -25.99 -2.84 8.76
C ASP A 105 -25.29 -2.69 7.39
N ARG A 106 -25.58 -3.57 6.43
CA ARG A 106 -25.08 -3.43 5.06
C ARG A 106 -25.63 -2.18 4.38
N ASP A 107 -26.91 -1.88 4.58
CA ASP A 107 -27.56 -0.69 4.04
C ASP A 107 -26.96 0.58 4.66
N ALA A 108 -26.74 0.58 5.98
CA ALA A 108 -26.08 1.69 6.68
C ALA A 108 -24.64 1.91 6.18
N LEU A 109 -23.86 0.82 5.98
CA LEU A 109 -22.52 0.91 5.40
C LEU A 109 -22.56 1.49 3.99
N ALA A 110 -23.45 1.00 3.13
CA ALA A 110 -23.61 1.48 1.76
C ALA A 110 -23.96 2.98 1.72
N ALA A 111 -24.87 3.43 2.61
CA ALA A 111 -25.23 4.84 2.73
C ALA A 111 -24.08 5.74 3.22
N ALA A 112 -23.13 5.20 3.99
CA ALA A 112 -21.97 5.94 4.48
C ALA A 112 -20.82 6.05 3.46
N LEU A 113 -20.71 5.13 2.49
CA LEU A 113 -19.62 5.11 1.50
C LEU A 113 -19.43 6.43 0.73
N PRO A 114 -20.49 7.13 0.26
CA PRO A 114 -20.32 8.42 -0.40
C PRO A 114 -19.67 9.48 0.49
N ALA A 115 -19.96 9.48 1.79
CA ALA A 115 -19.35 10.40 2.73
C ALA A 115 -17.87 10.08 2.96
N LEU A 116 -17.53 8.80 3.06
CA LEU A 116 -16.13 8.36 3.15
C LEU A 116 -15.35 8.72 1.88
N GLY A 117 -15.95 8.57 0.69
CA GLY A 117 -15.31 8.95 -0.58
C GLY A 117 -14.88 10.42 -0.62
N ARG A 118 -15.67 11.32 -0.01
CA ARG A 118 -15.34 12.75 0.09
C ARG A 118 -14.15 13.07 0.99
N LEU A 119 -13.72 12.16 1.86
CA LEU A 119 -12.52 12.36 2.69
C LEU A 119 -11.22 12.11 1.92
N PHE A 120 -11.28 11.35 0.83
CA PHE A 120 -10.12 10.86 0.09
C PHE A 120 -10.07 11.36 -1.36
N THR A 121 -11.06 12.16 -1.77
CA THR A 121 -11.05 12.87 -3.07
C THR A 121 -10.56 14.30 -2.79
N PRO A 122 -9.56 14.80 -3.54
CA PRO A 122 -9.06 16.17 -3.38
C PRO A 122 -10.12 17.24 -3.70
#